data_AF-A0A5P9PMZ1-F1
#
_entry.id   AF-A0A5P9PMZ1-F1
#
_cell.length_a   1.000
_cell.length_b   1.000
_cell.length_c   1.000
_cell.angle_alpha   90.00
_cell.angle_beta   90.00
_cell.angle_gamma   90.00
#
_symmetry.space_group_name_H-M   'P 1'
#
loop_
_entity.id
_entity.type
_entity.pdbx_description
1 polymer ?
#
loop_
_entity_poly.entity_id
_entity_poly.type
_entity_poly.pdbx_seq_one_letter_code
_entity_poly.pdbx_strand_id
1 'polypeptide(L)'
;MAARQGIDAAGGPRPGKHNWFRGATLRTYDAQAQRALAALDGHLDTGLAREVWKTALDTPWTGADIRFHGDAAPGNLLLDDGELAAVIDFGTCGVGDPSCDMAIAWTLLTADGRQAFRERLAVDEATWARGRGWALWKHSSPALGLWAGPTRRPRIHAACSRRSSPNTRPTATEVERLPPAPYQGTFPASSNSPPVGPSSGRVASWMAILAPSAGVLVPWKPLSSVAT
;
A
#
# COMPACT_ATOMS: atom_id res chain seq x y z
N MET A 1 -15.37 -3.70 -5.66
CA MET A 1 -14.79 -5.02 -5.31
C MET A 1 -15.80 -6.16 -5.40
N ALA A 2 -17.03 -6.01 -4.87
CA ALA A 2 -18.11 -6.98 -5.09
C ALA A 2 -18.37 -7.29 -6.59
N ALA A 3 -18.28 -6.27 -7.47
CA ALA A 3 -18.50 -6.42 -8.91
C ALA A 3 -17.49 -7.32 -9.67
N ARG A 4 -16.40 -7.80 -9.03
CA ARG A 4 -15.37 -8.64 -9.70
C ARG A 4 -15.46 -10.12 -9.37
N GLN A 5 -16.23 -10.48 -8.35
CA GLN A 5 -16.43 -11.87 -7.92
C GLN A 5 -17.18 -12.72 -8.96
N GLY A 6 -17.81 -12.09 -9.97
CA GLY A 6 -18.51 -12.77 -11.06
C GLY A 6 -17.80 -12.76 -12.42
N ILE A 7 -16.58 -12.21 -12.52
CA ILE A 7 -15.81 -12.19 -13.78
C ILE A 7 -14.86 -13.39 -13.78
N ASP A 8 -14.95 -14.22 -14.82
CA ASP A 8 -14.11 -15.41 -14.99
C ASP A 8 -12.63 -15.09 -14.81
N ALA A 9 -11.96 -15.77 -13.87
CA ALA A 9 -10.54 -15.61 -13.57
C ALA A 9 -9.63 -16.38 -14.53
N ALA A 10 -10.17 -17.18 -15.46
CA ALA A 10 -9.38 -17.93 -16.42
C ALA A 10 -8.47 -17.00 -17.25
N GLY A 11 -7.23 -17.43 -17.45
CA GLY A 11 -6.23 -16.73 -18.26
C GLY A 11 -5.69 -15.42 -17.67
N GLY A 12 -6.09 -15.05 -16.44
CA GLY A 12 -5.53 -13.86 -15.77
C GLY A 12 -4.05 -14.02 -15.39
N PRO A 13 -3.26 -12.92 -15.35
CA PRO A 13 -1.87 -12.99 -14.94
C PRO A 13 -1.77 -13.40 -13.47
N ARG A 14 -0.97 -14.44 -13.21
CA ARG A 14 -0.67 -14.95 -11.87
C ARG A 14 0.26 -13.99 -11.11
N PRO A 15 0.29 -14.04 -9.77
CA PRO A 15 1.21 -13.21 -8.99
C PRO A 15 2.67 -13.42 -9.39
N GLY A 16 3.41 -12.34 -9.62
CA GLY A 16 4.81 -12.41 -10.04
C GLY A 16 5.51 -11.06 -10.05
N LYS A 17 6.76 -11.01 -10.54
CA LYS A 17 7.56 -9.77 -10.56
C LYS A 17 6.85 -8.60 -11.26
N HIS A 18 6.08 -8.87 -12.32
CA HIS A 18 5.38 -7.85 -13.10
C HIS A 18 4.30 -7.10 -12.31
N ASN A 19 3.70 -7.74 -11.29
CA ASN A 19 2.73 -7.11 -10.40
C ASN A 19 3.24 -7.05 -8.96
N TRP A 20 4.57 -7.11 -8.76
CA TRP A 20 5.22 -7.17 -7.45
C TRP A 20 4.72 -8.27 -6.52
N PHE A 21 4.14 -9.35 -7.03
CA PHE A 21 3.51 -10.46 -6.28
C PHE A 21 2.20 -10.11 -5.56
N ARG A 22 1.45 -9.10 -6.05
CA ARG A 22 0.07 -8.90 -5.60
C ARG A 22 -0.76 -10.16 -5.84
N GLY A 23 -1.59 -10.52 -4.87
CA GLY A 23 -2.39 -11.73 -4.86
C GLY A 23 -1.62 -13.03 -4.56
N ALA A 24 -0.31 -12.96 -4.29
CA ALA A 24 0.43 -14.09 -3.72
C ALA A 24 0.19 -14.23 -2.21
N THR A 25 0.75 -15.28 -1.61
CA THR A 25 0.80 -15.41 -0.15
C THR A 25 1.54 -14.23 0.49
N LEU A 26 1.04 -13.73 1.62
CA LEU A 26 1.72 -12.69 2.41
C LEU A 26 3.12 -13.13 2.87
N ARG A 27 3.38 -14.45 2.95
CA ARG A 27 4.71 -15.00 3.24
C ARG A 27 5.77 -14.53 2.26
N THR A 28 5.39 -14.17 1.01
CA THR A 28 6.29 -13.57 0.02
C THR A 28 7.01 -12.33 0.56
N TYR A 29 6.39 -11.60 1.50
CA TYR A 29 6.98 -10.38 2.07
C TYR A 29 7.36 -10.49 3.54
N ASP A 30 7.31 -11.68 4.15
CA ASP A 30 7.53 -11.83 5.60
C ASP A 30 8.88 -11.26 6.02
N ALA A 31 9.97 -11.67 5.35
CA ALA A 31 11.29 -11.13 5.65
C ALA A 31 11.38 -9.60 5.52
N GLN A 32 10.65 -9.01 4.57
CA GLN A 32 10.60 -7.56 4.41
C GLN A 32 9.79 -6.89 5.53
N ALA A 33 8.63 -7.45 5.88
CA ALA A 33 7.78 -6.96 6.96
C ALA A 33 8.53 -7.02 8.30
N GLN A 34 9.21 -8.13 8.62
CA GLN A 34 9.98 -8.27 9.86
C GLN A 34 11.11 -7.23 9.97
N ARG A 35 11.83 -6.96 8.87
CA ARG A 35 12.87 -5.92 8.82
C ARG A 35 12.29 -4.52 9.04
N ALA A 36 11.16 -4.22 8.40
CA ALA A 36 10.51 -2.93 8.56
C ALA A 36 9.99 -2.74 9.99
N LEU A 37 9.38 -3.77 10.59
CA LEU A 37 8.93 -3.73 11.98
C LEU A 37 10.09 -3.53 12.96
N ALA A 38 11.24 -4.18 12.73
CA ALA A 38 12.44 -3.93 13.53
C ALA A 38 12.93 -2.47 13.42
N ALA A 39 12.87 -1.88 12.22
CA ALA A 39 13.25 -0.49 12.00
C ALA A 39 12.25 0.54 12.58
N LEU A 40 11.03 0.10 12.90
CA LEU A 40 9.96 0.90 13.48
C LEU A 40 9.86 0.76 15.00
N ASP A 41 10.76 0.00 15.61
CA ASP A 41 10.81 -0.19 17.05
C ASP A 41 11.03 1.16 17.77
N GLY A 42 10.28 1.40 18.84
CA GLY A 42 10.26 2.69 19.54
C GLY A 42 9.45 3.80 18.85
N HIS A 43 8.94 3.58 17.62
CA HIS A 43 8.06 4.52 16.92
C HIS A 43 6.59 4.10 16.89
N LEU A 44 6.32 2.81 17.06
CA LEU A 44 4.98 2.23 17.14
C LEU A 44 5.00 0.95 17.98
N ASP A 45 3.83 0.44 18.34
CA ASP A 45 3.71 -0.85 19.03
C ASP A 45 4.02 -2.00 18.05
N THR A 46 5.30 -2.38 17.98
CA THR A 46 5.80 -3.42 17.07
C THR A 46 5.34 -4.80 17.51
N GLY A 47 5.01 -5.00 18.78
CA GLY A 47 4.44 -6.25 19.29
C GLY A 47 3.07 -6.49 18.68
N LEU A 48 2.17 -5.51 18.83
CA LEU A 48 0.83 -5.56 18.24
C LEU A 48 0.89 -5.65 16.70
N ALA A 49 1.84 -4.97 16.07
CA ALA A 49 2.04 -5.09 14.62
C ALA A 49 2.47 -6.50 14.19
N ARG A 50 3.35 -7.17 14.97
CA ARG A 50 3.75 -8.55 14.71
C ARG A 50 2.60 -9.52 14.92
N GLU A 51 1.72 -9.29 15.90
CA GLU A 51 0.51 -10.10 16.09
C GLU A 51 -0.42 -9.99 14.88
N VAL A 52 -0.71 -8.76 14.42
CA VAL A 52 -1.52 -8.52 13.21
C VAL A 52 -0.91 -9.24 12.00
N TRP A 53 0.40 -9.12 11.80
CA TRP A 53 1.11 -9.80 10.72
C TRP A 53 0.99 -11.32 10.83
N LYS A 54 1.22 -11.88 12.03
CA LYS A 54 1.12 -13.32 12.29
C LYS A 54 -0.29 -13.85 12.00
N THR A 55 -1.33 -13.18 12.48
CA THR A 55 -2.73 -13.57 12.20
C THR A 55 -3.00 -13.61 10.68
N ALA A 56 -2.45 -12.66 9.92
CA ALA A 56 -2.56 -12.65 8.47
C ALA A 56 -1.80 -13.81 7.79
N LEU A 57 -0.64 -14.22 8.34
CA LEU A 57 0.13 -15.37 7.84
C LEU A 57 -0.51 -16.74 8.18
N ASP A 58 -1.24 -16.81 9.29
CA ASP A 58 -1.92 -18.01 9.78
C ASP A 58 -3.27 -18.26 9.09
N THR A 59 -3.71 -17.33 8.22
CA THR A 59 -4.96 -17.40 7.47
C THR A 59 -4.71 -17.47 5.96
N PRO A 60 -3.98 -18.48 5.44
CA PRO A 60 -3.64 -18.54 4.01
C PRO A 60 -4.89 -18.62 3.12
N TRP A 61 -4.82 -18.03 1.94
CA TRP A 61 -5.87 -18.19 0.92
C TRP A 61 -5.88 -19.62 0.40
N THR A 62 -7.04 -20.27 0.49
CA THR A 62 -7.27 -21.65 0.01
C THR A 62 -8.39 -21.74 -1.03
N GLY A 63 -9.02 -20.61 -1.35
CA GLY A 63 -10.07 -20.55 -2.37
C GLY A 63 -9.53 -20.56 -3.80
N ALA A 64 -10.43 -20.59 -4.76
CA ALA A 64 -10.10 -20.42 -6.18
C ALA A 64 -9.48 -19.04 -6.43
N ASP A 65 -8.72 -18.88 -7.52
CA ASP A 65 -8.17 -17.58 -7.86
C ASP A 65 -9.27 -16.60 -8.24
N ILE A 66 -9.22 -15.40 -7.65
CA ILE A 66 -10.19 -14.33 -7.90
C ILE A 66 -9.45 -13.15 -8.53
N ARG A 67 -10.11 -12.44 -9.45
CA ARG A 67 -9.56 -11.20 -10.03
C ARG A 67 -9.44 -10.11 -8.97
N PHE A 68 -8.27 -9.47 -8.92
CA PHE A 68 -7.99 -8.34 -8.03
C PHE A 68 -7.41 -7.14 -8.80
N HIS A 69 -7.45 -5.96 -8.19
CA HIS A 69 -6.86 -4.72 -8.69
C HIS A 69 -5.36 -4.62 -8.37
N GLY A 70 -4.97 -4.99 -7.15
CA GLY A 70 -3.60 -5.06 -6.66
C GLY A 70 -3.13 -3.75 -6.03
N ASP A 71 -3.73 -2.63 -6.42
CA ASP A 71 -3.40 -1.31 -5.87
C ASP A 71 -4.60 -0.38 -5.67
N ALA A 72 -5.61 -0.85 -4.95
CA ALA A 72 -6.68 0.01 -4.47
C ALA A 72 -6.13 1.06 -3.48
N ALA A 73 -5.96 2.30 -3.95
CA ALA A 73 -5.45 3.43 -3.19
C ALA A 73 -6.23 4.70 -3.54
N PRO A 74 -6.27 5.73 -2.66
CA PRO A 74 -7.05 6.94 -2.90
C PRO A 74 -6.77 7.62 -4.25
N GLY A 75 -5.51 7.62 -4.69
CA GLY A 75 -5.12 8.21 -5.98
C GLY A 75 -5.64 7.46 -7.21
N ASN A 76 -6.13 6.24 -7.03
CA ASN A 76 -6.63 5.36 -8.09
C ASN A 76 -8.17 5.28 -8.10
N LEU A 77 -8.85 6.07 -7.26
CA LEU A 77 -10.30 6.16 -7.18
C LEU A 77 -10.75 7.54 -7.67
N LEU A 78 -11.58 7.57 -8.70
CA LEU A 78 -12.18 8.80 -9.22
C LEU A 78 -13.59 8.92 -8.68
N LEU A 79 -13.87 10.05 -8.02
CA LEU A 79 -15.19 10.37 -7.50
C LEU A 79 -15.87 11.39 -8.41
N ASP A 80 -17.16 11.22 -8.61
CA ASP A 80 -18.07 12.17 -9.26
C ASP A 80 -19.23 12.41 -8.29
N ASP A 81 -19.46 13.66 -7.90
CA ASP A 81 -20.45 14.05 -6.88
C ASP A 81 -20.45 13.23 -5.58
N GLY A 82 -19.25 12.80 -5.14
CA GLY A 82 -19.06 12.01 -3.92
C GLY A 82 -19.33 10.52 -4.08
N GLU A 83 -19.70 10.06 -5.28
CA GLU A 83 -19.85 8.65 -5.64
C GLU A 83 -18.63 8.14 -6.42
N LEU A 84 -18.32 6.85 -6.29
CA LEU A 84 -17.21 6.24 -7.03
C LEU A 84 -17.59 6.09 -8.50
N ALA A 85 -17.01 6.92 -9.36
CA ALA A 85 -17.26 6.92 -10.79
C ALA A 85 -16.33 5.96 -11.55
N ALA A 86 -15.06 5.88 -11.16
CA ALA A 86 -14.10 5.01 -11.82
C ALA A 86 -12.95 4.55 -10.91
N VAL A 87 -12.35 3.43 -11.30
CA VAL A 87 -11.09 2.93 -10.74
C VAL A 87 -10.07 2.89 -11.87
N ILE A 88 -8.86 3.37 -11.61
CA ILE A 88 -7.77 3.44 -12.60
C ILE A 88 -6.52 2.70 -12.10
N ASP A 89 -5.51 2.61 -12.96
CA ASP A 89 -4.21 1.99 -12.66
C ASP A 89 -4.26 0.49 -12.35
N PHE A 90 -4.60 -0.28 -13.38
CA PHE A 90 -4.65 -1.74 -13.34
C PHE A 90 -3.28 -2.40 -13.56
N GLY A 91 -2.17 -1.64 -13.48
CA GLY A 91 -0.83 -2.15 -13.75
C GLY A 91 -0.43 -3.33 -12.85
N THR A 92 -1.05 -3.44 -11.67
CA THR A 92 -0.82 -4.53 -10.72
C THR A 92 -1.94 -5.57 -10.66
N CYS A 93 -2.92 -5.51 -11.57
CA CYS A 93 -4.07 -6.41 -11.54
C CYS A 93 -3.68 -7.85 -11.88
N GLY A 94 -4.49 -8.80 -11.46
CA GLY A 94 -4.23 -10.22 -11.72
C GLY A 94 -5.27 -11.13 -11.09
N VAL A 95 -4.93 -12.41 -11.00
CA VAL A 95 -5.76 -13.46 -10.39
C VAL A 95 -5.00 -14.16 -9.28
N GLY A 96 -5.65 -14.37 -8.13
CA GLY A 96 -5.03 -14.94 -6.92
C GLY A 96 -5.84 -14.61 -5.68
N ASP A 97 -5.15 -14.33 -4.57
CA ASP A 97 -5.77 -13.89 -3.31
C ASP A 97 -6.30 -12.43 -3.44
N PRO A 98 -7.62 -12.20 -3.36
CA PRO A 98 -8.19 -10.86 -3.50
C PRO A 98 -7.95 -9.98 -2.27
N SER A 99 -7.44 -10.52 -1.17
CA SER A 99 -7.26 -9.80 0.10
C SER A 99 -6.29 -8.62 -0.02
N CYS A 100 -5.45 -8.58 -1.05
CA CYS A 100 -4.56 -7.45 -1.31
C CYS A 100 -5.31 -6.13 -1.58
N ASP A 101 -6.53 -6.20 -2.11
CA ASP A 101 -7.35 -5.01 -2.34
C ASP A 101 -8.01 -4.50 -1.05
N MET A 102 -8.17 -5.35 -0.04
CA MET A 102 -8.78 -4.96 1.25
C MET A 102 -7.93 -3.93 2.01
N ALA A 103 -6.65 -3.78 1.67
CA ALA A 103 -5.74 -2.85 2.33
C ALA A 103 -6.28 -1.41 2.37
N ILE A 104 -7.09 -1.01 1.38
CA ILE A 104 -7.70 0.32 1.31
C ILE A 104 -8.58 0.66 2.51
N ALA A 105 -9.16 -0.35 3.15
CA ALA A 105 -9.98 -0.16 4.33
C ALA A 105 -9.19 0.59 5.42
N TRP A 106 -7.92 0.24 5.64
CA TRP A 106 -7.09 0.90 6.65
C TRP A 106 -6.34 2.13 6.13
N THR A 107 -6.17 2.27 4.82
CA THR A 107 -5.40 3.40 4.25
C THR A 107 -6.27 4.62 3.93
N LEU A 108 -7.59 4.43 3.77
CA LEU A 108 -8.53 5.48 3.36
C LEU A 108 -9.71 5.65 4.32
N LEU A 109 -10.28 4.56 4.83
CA LEU A 109 -11.58 4.63 5.51
C LEU A 109 -11.44 4.91 7.02
N THR A 110 -12.43 5.61 7.57
CA THR A 110 -12.63 5.75 9.02
C THR A 110 -13.02 4.41 9.66
N ALA A 111 -13.10 4.33 11.00
CA ALA A 111 -13.54 3.11 11.67
C ALA A 111 -14.93 2.66 11.22
N ASP A 112 -15.90 3.57 11.22
CA ASP A 112 -17.27 3.29 10.76
C ASP A 112 -17.29 2.94 9.26
N GLY A 113 -16.50 3.65 8.45
CA GLY A 113 -16.35 3.36 7.04
C GLY A 113 -15.79 1.96 6.77
N ARG A 114 -14.81 1.51 7.56
CA ARG A 114 -14.26 0.14 7.49
C ARG A 114 -15.30 -0.92 7.83
N GLN A 115 -16.10 -0.70 8.87
CA GLN A 115 -17.16 -1.61 9.26
C GLN A 115 -18.21 -1.71 8.14
N ALA A 116 -18.73 -0.57 7.67
CA ALA A 116 -19.70 -0.53 6.59
C ALA A 116 -19.16 -1.16 5.28
N PHE A 117 -17.87 -0.97 4.98
CA PHE A 117 -17.19 -1.59 3.84
C PHE A 117 -17.12 -3.10 3.97
N ARG A 118 -16.74 -3.60 5.16
CA ARG A 118 -16.64 -5.02 5.45
C ARG A 118 -18.00 -5.72 5.35
N GLU A 119 -19.04 -5.12 5.92
CA GLU A 119 -20.42 -5.63 5.89
C GLU A 119 -20.96 -5.66 4.46
N ARG A 120 -20.84 -4.56 3.70
CA ARG A 120 -21.32 -4.49 2.30
C ARG A 120 -20.65 -5.49 1.37
N LEU A 121 -19.39 -5.82 1.62
CA LEU A 121 -18.64 -6.78 0.81
C LEU A 121 -18.73 -8.22 1.36
N ALA A 122 -19.43 -8.44 2.48
CA ALA A 122 -19.53 -9.72 3.18
C ALA A 122 -18.17 -10.40 3.38
N VAL A 123 -17.16 -9.62 3.80
CA VAL A 123 -15.78 -10.11 3.92
C VAL A 123 -15.61 -10.93 5.19
N ASP A 124 -15.25 -12.20 5.01
CA ASP A 124 -14.96 -13.13 6.10
C ASP A 124 -13.75 -12.69 6.95
N GLU A 125 -13.63 -13.25 8.16
CA GLU A 125 -12.55 -12.89 9.11
C GLU A 125 -11.14 -13.17 8.56
N ALA A 126 -10.95 -14.24 7.79
CA ALA A 126 -9.64 -14.62 7.27
C ALA A 126 -9.18 -13.66 6.16
N THR A 127 -10.08 -13.30 5.24
CA THR A 127 -9.87 -12.31 4.20
C THR A 127 -9.65 -10.92 4.80
N TRP A 128 -10.36 -10.58 5.87
CA TRP A 128 -10.16 -9.33 6.60
C TRP A 128 -8.78 -9.29 7.28
N ALA A 129 -8.37 -10.37 7.95
CA ALA A 129 -7.06 -10.49 8.58
C ALA A 129 -5.92 -10.37 7.55
N ARG A 130 -6.02 -11.07 6.42
CA ARG A 130 -5.05 -10.93 5.32
C ARG A 130 -5.02 -9.49 4.78
N GLY A 131 -6.18 -8.87 4.58
CA GLY A 131 -6.29 -7.47 4.16
C GLY A 131 -5.56 -6.51 5.08
N ARG A 132 -5.70 -6.72 6.39
CA ARG A 132 -5.00 -5.95 7.42
C ARG A 132 -3.49 -6.15 7.36
N GLY A 133 -3.04 -7.37 7.13
CA GLY A 133 -1.63 -7.69 6.85
C GLY A 133 -1.09 -6.95 5.62
N TRP A 134 -1.85 -6.94 4.52
CA TRP A 134 -1.49 -6.18 3.32
C TRP A 134 -1.36 -4.67 3.58
N ALA A 135 -2.26 -4.10 4.39
CA ALA A 135 -2.17 -2.69 4.79
C ALA A 135 -0.92 -2.40 5.63
N LEU A 136 -0.60 -3.29 6.57
CA LEU A 136 0.60 -3.22 7.39
C LEU A 136 1.87 -3.22 6.54
N TRP A 137 2.01 -4.20 5.63
CA TRP A 137 3.15 -4.27 4.72
C TRP A 137 3.26 -3.05 3.80
N LYS A 138 2.12 -2.56 3.26
CA LYS A 138 2.13 -1.37 2.38
C LYS A 138 2.68 -0.16 3.15
N HIS A 139 2.26 0.05 4.39
CA HIS A 139 2.71 1.17 5.22
C HIS A 139 4.16 1.03 5.71
N SER A 140 4.60 -0.18 6.03
CA SER A 140 5.95 -0.44 6.53
C SER A 140 7.01 -0.45 5.42
N SER A 141 6.59 -0.63 4.16
CA SER A 141 7.51 -0.74 3.01
C SER A 141 8.13 0.63 2.65
N PRO A 142 9.48 0.77 2.72
CA PRO A 142 10.16 1.97 2.26
C PRO A 142 10.00 2.20 0.74
N ALA A 143 9.86 1.12 -0.03
CA ALA A 143 9.73 1.15 -1.48
C ALA A 143 8.41 1.77 -1.96
N LEU A 144 7.36 1.76 -1.13
CA LEU A 144 6.09 2.43 -1.43
C LEU A 144 6.08 3.88 -0.92
N GLY A 145 7.19 4.37 -0.36
CA GLY A 145 7.33 5.75 0.09
C GLY A 145 6.41 6.16 1.25
N LEU A 146 5.70 5.20 1.87
CA LEU A 146 4.78 5.41 2.97
C LEU A 146 5.49 5.50 4.33
N TRP A 147 6.65 4.85 4.45
CA TRP A 147 7.64 5.15 5.49
C TRP A 147 8.92 5.70 4.84
N ALA A 148 9.20 6.97 5.08
CA ALA A 148 10.53 7.52 4.89
C ALA A 148 11.20 7.50 6.27
N GLY A 149 12.18 6.60 6.46
CA GLY A 149 13.19 6.82 7.50
C GLY A 149 13.96 8.13 7.24
N PRO A 150 15.02 8.43 8.01
CA PRO A 150 15.74 9.71 7.95
C PRO A 150 16.43 10.07 6.63
N THR A 151 16.24 9.31 5.54
CA THR A 151 16.86 9.60 4.24
C THR A 151 15.97 10.52 3.39
N ARG A 152 16.51 11.70 3.08
CA ARG A 152 15.90 12.73 2.22
C ARG A 152 15.44 12.13 0.88
N ARG A 153 14.18 12.39 0.50
CA ARG A 153 13.65 12.07 -0.83
C ARG A 153 14.44 12.81 -1.93
N PRO A 154 14.72 12.18 -3.08
CA PRO A 154 14.97 12.93 -4.30
C PRO A 154 13.67 13.64 -4.70
N ARG A 155 13.76 14.95 -5.02
CA ARG A 155 12.63 15.72 -5.54
C ARG A 155 12.32 15.21 -6.95
N ILE A 156 11.24 14.47 -7.12
CA ILE A 156 10.67 14.22 -8.46
C ILE A 156 9.92 15.48 -8.85
N HIS A 157 10.50 16.28 -9.75
CA HIS A 157 9.78 17.37 -10.40
C HIS A 157 8.74 16.77 -11.35
N ALA A 158 7.47 16.99 -11.05
CA ALA A 158 6.39 16.78 -12.02
C ALA A 158 6.52 17.84 -13.12
N ALA A 159 7.21 17.50 -14.21
CA ALA A 159 7.14 18.26 -15.45
C ALA A 159 5.90 17.80 -16.23
N CYS A 160 4.75 18.38 -15.90
CA CYS A 160 3.60 18.39 -16.80
C CYS A 160 3.27 19.84 -17.14
N SER A 161 4.15 20.47 -17.92
CA SER A 161 3.83 21.73 -18.60
C SER A 161 3.18 21.42 -19.94
N ARG A 162 1.91 21.80 -20.02
CA ARG A 162 1.04 21.89 -21.19
C ARG A 162 1.81 22.18 -22.49
N ARG A 163 1.48 21.47 -23.56
CA ARG A 163 1.51 22.04 -24.91
C ARG A 163 0.29 21.56 -25.68
N SER A 164 -0.54 22.52 -26.04
CA SER A 164 -1.79 22.35 -26.78
C SER A 164 -1.51 22.29 -28.29
N SER A 165 -2.03 21.25 -28.95
CA SER A 165 -2.43 21.12 -30.38
C SER A 165 -1.42 21.33 -31.53
N PRO A 166 -1.72 20.88 -32.78
CA PRO A 166 -2.17 19.53 -33.18
C PRO A 166 -1.38 19.00 -34.41
N ASN A 167 -1.58 17.71 -34.74
CA ASN A 167 -1.42 17.12 -36.07
C ASN A 167 0.00 16.87 -36.64
N THR A 168 0.62 15.74 -36.28
CA THR A 168 1.40 14.89 -37.21
C THR A 168 1.64 13.50 -36.59
N ARG A 169 1.35 12.41 -37.32
CA ARG A 169 1.77 11.05 -36.91
C ARG A 169 3.25 10.88 -37.25
N PRO A 170 4.14 10.43 -36.33
CA PRO A 170 5.45 9.96 -36.71
C PRO A 170 5.39 8.48 -37.10
N THR A 171 5.95 8.15 -38.26
CA THR A 171 6.18 6.78 -38.74
C THR A 171 7.39 6.14 -38.06
N ALA A 172 7.38 4.81 -37.98
CA ALA A 172 8.33 3.99 -37.24
C ALA A 172 9.72 3.87 -37.90
N THR A 173 10.57 4.90 -37.75
CA THR A 173 12.02 4.76 -38.01
C THR A 173 12.85 5.84 -37.29
N GLU A 174 12.87 5.88 -35.96
CA GLU A 174 13.91 6.66 -35.25
C GLU A 174 14.11 6.20 -33.80
N VAL A 175 14.44 4.92 -33.62
CA VAL A 175 14.89 4.35 -32.35
C VAL A 175 16.27 3.76 -32.58
N GLU A 176 17.32 4.58 -32.58
CA GLU A 176 18.67 4.13 -32.22
C GLU A 176 19.66 5.28 -32.06
N ARG A 177 20.49 5.18 -31.01
CA ARG A 177 21.75 5.90 -30.70
C ARG A 177 21.69 7.13 -29.79
N LEU A 178 21.73 6.88 -28.48
CA LEU A 178 22.49 7.70 -27.53
C LEU A 178 23.22 6.79 -26.51
N PRO A 179 24.55 6.91 -26.31
CA PRO A 179 25.30 6.11 -25.34
C PRO A 179 25.14 6.63 -23.90
N PRO A 180 25.38 5.80 -22.86
CA PRO A 180 25.18 6.19 -21.46
C PRO A 180 26.28 7.15 -20.97
N ALA A 181 25.88 8.26 -20.35
CA ALA A 181 26.77 9.19 -19.67
C ALA A 181 27.26 8.61 -18.32
N PRO A 182 28.55 8.77 -17.95
CA PRO A 182 29.06 8.32 -16.66
C PRO A 182 28.59 9.24 -15.52
N TYR A 183 28.11 8.63 -14.43
CA TYR A 183 27.74 9.32 -13.20
C TYR A 183 29.00 9.78 -12.45
N GLN A 184 29.29 11.08 -12.49
CA GLN A 184 30.22 11.75 -11.59
C GLN A 184 29.48 12.84 -10.84
N GLY A 185 29.30 12.65 -9.53
CA GLY A 185 28.71 13.63 -8.63
C GLY A 185 29.26 13.45 -7.22
N THR A 186 30.09 14.40 -6.80
CA THR A 186 30.71 14.52 -5.48
C THR A 186 29.69 14.88 -4.39
N PHE A 187 29.91 14.38 -3.17
CA PHE A 187 29.07 14.64 -1.98
C PHE A 187 29.40 16.01 -1.35
N PRO A 188 28.41 16.86 -1.04
CA PRO A 188 28.59 17.91 -0.04
C PRO A 188 28.25 17.40 1.38
N ALA A 189 28.95 17.95 2.37
CA ALA A 189 28.91 17.56 3.77
C ALA A 189 27.53 17.73 4.45
N SER A 190 27.35 16.96 5.52
CA SER A 190 26.15 16.78 6.34
C SER A 190 25.58 18.07 6.94
N SER A 191 24.26 18.24 6.85
CA SER A 191 23.51 19.19 7.69
C SER A 191 22.79 18.42 8.81
N ASN A 192 23.18 18.66 10.06
CA ASN A 192 22.57 18.12 11.29
C ASN A 192 21.17 18.72 11.52
N SER A 193 20.12 18.12 10.95
CA SER A 193 18.75 18.37 11.40
C SER A 193 18.19 17.09 12.04
N PRO A 194 17.50 17.18 13.19
CA PRO A 194 16.90 16.00 13.82
C PRO A 194 15.86 15.36 12.88
N PRO A 195 15.65 14.03 12.97
CA PRO A 195 14.72 13.34 12.11
C PRO A 195 13.30 13.89 12.29
N VAL A 196 12.68 14.31 11.20
CA VAL A 196 11.28 14.75 11.18
C VAL A 196 10.40 13.53 11.40
N GLY A 197 9.60 13.53 12.46
CA GLY A 197 8.66 12.45 12.78
C GLY A 197 7.63 12.19 11.67
N PRO A 198 6.90 11.07 11.70
CA PRO A 198 5.86 10.78 10.73
C PRO A 198 4.76 11.86 10.75
N SER A 199 4.21 12.23 9.58
CA SER A 199 3.12 13.20 9.50
C SER A 199 1.87 12.67 10.19
N SER A 200 1.01 13.56 10.71
CA SER A 200 -0.22 13.22 11.45
C SER A 200 -1.10 12.16 10.77
N GLY A 201 -1.29 12.25 9.44
CA GLY A 201 -2.05 11.25 8.68
C GLY A 201 -1.44 9.84 8.69
N ARG A 202 -0.10 9.73 8.79
CA ARG A 202 0.58 8.42 8.89
C ARG A 202 0.38 7.79 10.26
N VAL A 203 0.41 8.60 11.32
CA VAL A 203 0.15 8.13 12.69
C VAL A 203 -1.29 7.60 12.83
N ALA A 204 -2.27 8.30 12.27
CA ALA A 204 -3.66 7.85 12.28
C ALA A 204 -3.87 6.52 11.51
N SER A 205 -3.18 6.34 10.39
CA SER A 205 -3.23 5.11 9.59
C SER A 205 -2.60 3.92 10.33
N TRP A 206 -1.47 4.12 11.01
CA TRP A 206 -0.86 3.11 11.88
C TRP A 206 -1.75 2.74 13.06
N MET A 207 -2.36 3.73 13.72
CA MET A 207 -3.32 3.49 14.79
C MET A 207 -4.53 2.67 14.31
N ALA A 208 -5.05 2.95 13.12
CA ALA A 208 -6.13 2.17 12.53
C ALA A 208 -5.74 0.73 12.20
N ILE A 209 -4.52 0.50 11.71
CA ILE A 209 -3.98 -0.84 11.41
C ILE A 209 -3.73 -1.63 12.69
N LEU A 210 -3.47 -0.99 13.82
CA LEU A 210 -3.18 -1.66 15.10
C LEU A 210 -4.42 -1.80 16.01
N ALA A 211 -5.48 -1.03 15.78
CA ALA A 211 -6.73 -1.12 16.55
C ALA A 211 -7.33 -2.55 16.56
N PRO A 212 -7.91 -3.04 17.66
CA PRO A 212 -8.55 -4.36 17.73
C PRO A 212 -9.58 -4.58 16.60
N SER A 213 -9.63 -5.77 16.02
CA SER A 213 -10.57 -6.10 14.92
C SER A 213 -12.03 -6.20 15.38
N ALA A 214 -12.27 -6.34 16.69
CA ALA A 214 -13.58 -6.37 17.32
C ALA A 214 -13.69 -5.16 18.26
N GLY A 215 -14.87 -4.55 18.35
CA GLY A 215 -15.19 -3.33 19.12
C GLY A 215 -15.05 -3.43 20.64
N VAL A 216 -13.96 -4.02 21.14
CA VAL A 216 -13.57 -3.92 22.53
C VAL A 216 -12.88 -2.57 22.72
N LEU A 217 -13.63 -1.63 23.31
CA LEU A 217 -13.08 -0.43 23.92
C LEU A 217 -12.18 -0.82 25.09
N VAL A 218 -10.94 -1.20 24.82
CA VAL A 218 -9.87 -1.10 25.82
C VAL A 218 -9.34 0.34 25.72
N PRO A 219 -9.38 1.14 26.78
CA PRO A 219 -8.85 2.50 26.73
C PRO A 219 -7.33 2.43 26.55
N TRP A 220 -6.87 2.68 25.32
CA TRP A 220 -5.46 2.85 25.02
C TRP A 220 -4.99 4.16 25.66
N LYS A 221 -4.09 4.07 26.65
CA LYS A 221 -3.39 5.24 27.18
C LYS A 221 -2.25 5.59 26.21
N PRO A 222 -2.23 6.80 25.63
CA PRO A 222 -1.05 7.25 24.89
C PRO A 222 0.14 7.31 25.86
N LEU A 223 1.30 6.81 25.43
CA LEU A 223 2.57 7.00 26.13
C LEU A 223 2.75 8.51 26.33
N SER A 224 2.66 8.94 27.59
CA SER A 224 2.96 10.30 27.99
C SER A 224 4.40 10.63 27.61
N SER A 225 4.57 11.74 26.90
CA SER A 225 5.86 12.41 26.73
C SER A 225 6.52 12.55 28.10
N VAL A 226 7.63 11.86 28.31
CA VAL A 226 8.54 12.18 29.41
C VAL A 226 9.31 13.42 28.97
N ALA A 227 8.82 14.57 29.41
CA ALA A 227 9.59 15.79 29.48
C ALA A 227 9.98 16.00 30.95
N THR A 228 11.26 15.76 31.26
CA THR A 228 12.04 16.42 32.32
C THR A 228 13.50 16.33 31.92
#